data_AF-A0A7K7TCN1-F1
#
_entry.id   AF-A0A7K7TCN1-F1
#
_cell.length_a   1.000
_cell.length_b   1.000
_cell.length_c   1.000
_cell.angle_alpha   90.00
_cell.angle_beta   90.00
_cell.angle_gamma   90.00
#
_symmetry.space_group_name_H-M   'P 1'
#
loop_
_entity.id
_entity.type
_entity.pdbx_description
1 polymer ?
#
loop_
_entity_poly.entity_id
_entity_poly.type
_entity_poly.pdbx_seq_one_letter_code
_entity_poly.pdbx_strand_id
1 'polypeptide(L)' 'MRTWVPAVAVWGRTAPSHSITAMMVTDDQHTVVTGSQEGQICLWDLSSDLKISSKEILFGHTASVTCLAKARE' A
#
# COMPACT_ATOMS: atom_id res chain seq x y z
N MET A 1 0.18 -10.18 26.56
CA MET A 1 -0.14 -10.27 25.11
C MET A 1 0.41 -9.00 24.46
N ARG A 2 1.36 -9.10 23.53
CA ARG A 2 2.03 -7.93 22.94
C ARG A 2 1.17 -7.44 21.77
N THR A 3 0.34 -6.44 22.01
CA THR A 3 -0.41 -5.75 20.97
C THR A 3 0.59 -5.02 20.07
N TRP A 4 0.82 -5.57 18.88
CA TRP A 4 1.59 -4.89 17.85
C TRP A 4 0.70 -3.80 17.25
N VAL A 5 1.12 -2.55 17.37
CA VAL A 5 0.50 -1.43 16.65
C VAL A 5 1.33 -1.27 15.38
N PRO A 6 0.80 -1.56 14.18
CA PRO A 6 1.52 -1.24 12.96
C PRO A 6 1.77 0.28 12.92
N ALA A 7 2.99 0.68 12.59
CA ALA A 7 3.31 2.08 12.34
C ALA A 7 2.68 2.48 11.00
N VAL A 8 1.41 2.90 11.05
CA VAL A 8 0.67 3.41 9.91
C VAL A 8 0.90 4.92 9.82
N ALA A 9 1.42 5.38 8.68
CA ALA A 9 1.42 6.81 8.38
C ALA A 9 0.24 7.13 7.45
N VAL A 10 -0.44 8.23 7.76
CA VAL A 10 -1.41 8.86 6.86
C VAL A 10 -0.66 9.82 5.94
N TRP A 11 -1.15 9.96 4.72
CA TRP A 11 -0.58 10.83 3.70
C TRP A 11 -0.44 12.27 4.20
N GLY A 12 0.76 12.85 4.01
CA GLY A 12 1.02 14.25 4.30
C GLY A 12 0.43 15.20 3.26
N ARG A 13 0.60 16.51 3.46
CA ARG A 13 0.22 17.55 2.46
C ARG A 13 0.91 17.36 1.10
N THR A 14 2.09 16.76 1.11
CA THR A 14 2.86 16.39 -0.08
C THR A 14 2.98 14.88 -0.13
N ALA A 15 2.70 14.30 -1.29
CA ALA A 15 2.87 12.87 -1.50
C ALA A 15 4.36 12.49 -1.33
N PRO A 16 4.68 11.41 -0.59
CA PRO A 16 6.04 10.89 -0.53
C PRO A 16 6.53 10.42 -1.90
N SER A 17 7.85 10.38 -2.07
CA SER A 17 8.47 9.75 -3.23
C SER A 17 8.15 8.25 -3.20
N HIS A 18 7.35 7.79 -4.16
CA HIS A 18 6.87 6.42 -4.24
C HIS A 18 7.07 5.89 -5.67
N SER A 19 8.27 5.39 -5.96
CA SER A 19 8.58 4.78 -7.26
C SER A 19 8.01 3.37 -7.30
N ILE A 20 6.92 3.19 -8.05
CA ILE A 20 6.15 1.95 -8.06
C ILE A 20 6.91 0.84 -8.79
N THR A 21 7.15 -0.27 -8.10
CA THR A 21 7.84 -1.46 -8.61
C THR A 21 6.93 -2.69 -8.68
N ALA A 22 5.86 -2.72 -7.90
CA ALA A 22 4.85 -3.78 -7.89
C ALA A 22 3.45 -3.20 -7.64
N MET A 23 2.43 -3.82 -8.21
CA MET A 23 1.02 -3.42 -8.03
C MET A 23 0.10 -4.63 -7.98
N MET A 24 -0.98 -4.52 -7.21
CA MET A 24 -2.07 -5.48 -7.17
C MET A 24 -3.40 -4.78 -6.86
N VAL A 25 -4.50 -5.30 -7.41
CA VAL A 25 -5.87 -4.90 -7.04
C VAL A 25 -6.52 -6.07 -6.32
N THR A 26 -7.27 -5.80 -5.26
CA THR A 26 -8.04 -6.83 -4.55
C THR A 26 -9.21 -7.34 -5.39
N ASP A 27 -9.65 -8.58 -5.16
CA ASP A 27 -10.73 -9.21 -5.95
C ASP A 27 -12.07 -8.45 -5.85
N ASP A 28 -12.29 -7.79 -4.71
CA ASP A 28 -13.46 -6.93 -4.47
C ASP A 28 -13.37 -5.57 -5.19
N GLN A 29 -12.25 -5.28 -5.85
CA GLN A 29 -11.97 -4.03 -6.56
C GLN A 29 -12.14 -2.78 -5.70
N HIS A 30 -11.99 -2.92 -4.37
CA HIS A 30 -12.08 -1.81 -3.43
C HIS A 30 -10.72 -1.30 -2.97
N THR A 31 -9.65 -2.07 -3.17
CA THR A 31 -8.31 -1.69 -2.71
C THR A 31 -7.27 -1.93 -3.80
N VAL A 32 -6.42 -0.93 -4.02
CA VAL A 32 -5.17 -1.07 -4.77
C VAL A 32 -4.01 -1.09 -3.77
N VAL A 33 -3.04 -1.94 -4.01
CA VAL A 33 -1.80 -2.02 -3.24
C VAL A 33 -0.63 -1.76 -4.18
N THR A 34 0.24 -0.83 -3.81
CA THR A 34 1.46 -0.53 -4.56
C THR A 34 2.69 -0.70 -3.68
N GLY A 35 3.74 -1.30 -4.24
CA GLY A 35 5.04 -1.44 -3.61
C GLY A 35 6.05 -0.48 -4.23
N SER A 36 7.01 -0.03 -3.42
CA SER A 36 8.04 0.93 -3.83
C SER A 36 9.44 0.33 -3.90
N GLN A 37 10.28 0.94 -4.75
CA GLN A 37 11.72 0.75 -4.75
C GLN A 37 12.37 1.01 -3.37
N GLU A 38 11.75 1.89 -2.56
CA GLU A 38 12.21 2.25 -1.21
C GLU A 38 11.63 1.37 -0.09
N GLY A 39 10.92 0.29 -0.42
CA GLY A 39 10.34 -0.63 0.57
C GLY A 39 9.01 -0.19 1.19
N GLN A 40 8.48 0.96 0.79
CA GLN A 40 7.16 1.39 1.23
C GLN A 40 6.06 0.60 0.51
N ILE A 41 4.97 0.30 1.23
CA ILE A 41 3.74 -0.22 0.65
C ILE A 41 2.64 0.80 0.86
N CYS A 42 1.93 1.16 -0.21
CA CYS A 42 0.81 2.10 -0.16
C CYS A 42 -0.50 1.35 -0.43
N LEU A 43 -1.50 1.61 0.41
CA LEU A 43 -2.87 1.17 0.21
C LEU A 43 -3.68 2.35 -0.31
N TRP A 44 -4.54 2.04 -1.26
CA TRP A 44 -5.43 3.01 -1.88
C TRP A 44 -6.84 2.45 -1.89
N ASP A 45 -7.83 3.29 -1.58
CA ASP A 45 -9.22 2.95 -1.82
C ASP A 45 -9.55 3.19 -3.29
N LEU A 46 -10.24 2.22 -3.90
CA LEU A 46 -10.74 2.27 -5.27
C LEU A 46 -12.26 2.32 -5.25
N SER A 47 -12.82 3.40 -5.78
CA SER A 47 -14.26 3.55 -5.91
C SER A 47 -14.79 2.87 -7.18
N SER A 48 -16.10 2.63 -7.23
CA SER A 48 -16.76 2.03 -8.39
C SER A 48 -16.67 2.87 -9.66
N ASP A 49 -16.44 4.18 -9.55
CA ASP A 49 -16.17 5.09 -10.67
C ASP A 49 -14.67 5.20 -11.00
N LEU A 50 -13.86 4.23 -10.55
CA LEU A 50 -12.43 4.11 -10.80
C LEU A 50 -11.59 5.30 -10.29
N LYS A 51 -12.06 5.97 -9.24
CA LYS A 51 -11.27 6.99 -8.55
C LYS A 51 -10.45 6.33 -7.45
N ILE A 52 -9.24 6.84 -7.31
CA ILE A 52 -8.27 6.35 -6.34
C ILE A 52 -8.10 7.42 -5.27
N SER A 53 -8.23 7.03 -4.01
CA SER A 53 -7.89 7.87 -2.87
C SER A 53 -6.86 7.18 -1.99
N SER A 54 -5.98 8.00 -1.45
CA SER A 54 -4.88 7.58 -0.60
C SER A 54 -5.40 7.09 0.76
N LYS A 55 -5.09 5.85 1.15
CA LYS A 55 -5.57 5.26 2.41
C LYS A 55 -4.48 5.29 3.47
N GLU A 56 -3.44 4.47 3.27
CA GLU A 56 -2.40 4.23 4.27
C GLU A 56 -1.05 3.97 3.60
N ILE A 57 0.02 4.24 4.35
CA ILE A 57 1.38 3.83 3.99
C ILE A 57 1.94 2.95 5.10
N LEU A 58 2.42 1.78 4.71
CA LEU A 58 3.03 0.80 5.57
C LEU A 58 4.55 0.83 5.39
N PHE A 59 5.24 0.82 6.53
CA PHE A 59 6.69 0.77 6.61
C PHE A 59 7.12 -0.55 7.25
N GLY A 60 8.17 -1.17 6.71
CA GLY A 60 8.71 -2.41 7.27
C GLY A 60 9.76 -3.05 6.38
N HIS A 61 9.55 -3.06 5.06
CA HIS A 61 10.60 -3.49 4.14
C HIS A 61 11.72 -2.46 4.10
N THR A 62 12.95 -2.93 4.25
CA THR A 62 14.17 -2.11 4.14
C THR A 62 14.79 -2.16 2.75
N ALA A 63 14.13 -2.83 1.81
CA ALA A 63 14.56 -3.03 0.43
C ALA A 63 13.36 -2.98 -0.53
N SER A 64 13.65 -2.88 -1.83
CA SER A 64 12.65 -2.78 -2.90
C SER A 64 11.59 -3.89 -2.84
N VAL A 65 10.32 -3.49 -2.97
CA VAL A 65 9.20 -4.43 -3.09
C VAL A 65 9.14 -4.92 -4.54
N THR A 66 9.55 -6.16 -4.78
CA THR A 66 9.64 -6.71 -6.15
C THR A 66 8.38 -7.44 -6.59
N CYS A 67 7.53 -7.86 -5.66
CA CYS A 67 6.30 -8.59 -5.95
C CYS A 67 5.27 -8.38 -4.84
N LEU A 68 4.00 -8.39 -5.22
CA LEU A 68 2.85 -8.39 -4.33
C LEU A 68 1.94 -9.54 -4.74
N ALA A 69 1.42 -10.26 -3.75
CA ALA A 69 0.48 -11.35 -3.97
C ALA A 69 -0.55 -11.37 -2.85
N LYS A 70 -1.80 -11.68 -3.20
CA LYS A 70 -2.86 -11.90 -2.23
C LYS A 70 -2.62 -13.24 -1.55
N ALA A 71 -2.61 -13.26 -0.22
CA ALA A 71 -2.65 -14.51 0.52
C ALA A 71 -3.98 -15.22 0.23
N ARG A 72 -3.94 -16.56 0.07
CA ARG A 72 -5.16 -17.37 0.02
C ARG A 72 -5.75 -17.45 1.41
N GLU A 73 -7.07 -17.62 1.48
CA GLU A 73 -7.74 -18.07 2.71
C GLU A 73 -7.30 -19.48 3.08
#